data_AF-A0A662G1D1-F1
#
_entry.id   AF-A0A662G1D1-F1
#
_cell.length_a   1.000
_cell.length_b   1.000
_cell.length_c   1.000
_cell.angle_alpha   90.00
_cell.angle_beta   90.00
_cell.angle_gamma   90.00
#
_symmetry.space_group_name_H-M   'P 1'
#
loop_
_entity.id
_entity.type
_entity.pdbx_description
1 polymer ?
#
loop_
_entity_poly.entity_id
_entity_poly.type
_entity_poly.pdbx_seq_one_letter_code
_entity_poly.pdbx_strand_id
1 'polypeptide(L)'
;MQLEEVIRGILDSIALLAPKILGAVIILLAGLLIGRLLERVVNALMKKIKIDDAFKESLFNRVLSRYGITASAFIGLIVKWVVYLLAIFASIDLLGIGALKELTTTVINYIPSLVGGIIVFVIGVTIVEFIIKVIEESLAGSKMPYSLLITSLSRVLLYFMLIIMTLSIMKIDVTILYSFANALFWGISIGVCVGLGIAIGFGMKDYVAKNAERLFQIPIGAAEKAEVEDRMKRYEKRVEKLEERVEKQEAEIEELKSRRETEFRALEAHIANMDSKLKGLVGEHALITPSCGGYIIEVRNPSKFPWRDVIITLSNNGFRAILEKRKENYVIRAEPVK
;
A
#
# COMPACT_ATOMS: atom_id res chain seq x y z
N MET A 1 -63.77 17.16 -16.26
CA MET A 1 -62.58 16.96 -17.11
C MET A 1 -61.33 16.69 -16.28
N GLN A 2 -60.84 17.60 -15.43
CA GLN A 2 -59.64 17.37 -14.60
C GLN A 2 -59.76 16.15 -13.66
N LEU A 3 -60.91 15.93 -13.01
CA LEU A 3 -61.11 14.78 -12.11
C LEU A 3 -61.10 13.44 -12.86
N GLU A 4 -61.64 13.40 -14.09
CA GLU A 4 -61.65 12.18 -14.90
C GLU A 4 -60.26 11.83 -15.43
N GLU A 5 -59.45 12.82 -15.80
CA GLU A 5 -58.05 12.62 -16.18
C GLU A 5 -57.20 12.13 -15.00
N VAL A 6 -57.42 12.68 -13.80
CA VAL A 6 -56.74 12.21 -12.58
C VAL A 6 -57.15 10.78 -12.23
N ILE A 7 -58.44 10.44 -12.29
CA ILE A 7 -58.93 9.08 -12.02
C ILE A 7 -58.38 8.08 -13.04
N ARG A 8 -58.35 8.43 -14.34
CA ARG A 8 -57.75 7.58 -15.39
C ARG A 8 -56.25 7.38 -15.18
N GLY A 9 -55.51 8.42 -14.84
CA GLY A 9 -54.08 8.32 -14.54
C GLY A 9 -53.77 7.40 -13.34
N ILE A 10 -54.63 7.41 -12.31
CA ILE A 10 -54.53 6.49 -11.17
C ILE A 10 -54.88 5.05 -11.58
N LEU A 11 -55.95 4.85 -12.36
CA LEU A 11 -56.35 3.54 -12.87
C LEU A 11 -55.25 2.90 -13.74
N ASP A 12 -54.62 3.68 -14.62
CA ASP A 12 -53.51 3.21 -15.46
C ASP A 12 -52.27 2.85 -14.62
N SER A 13 -51.98 3.65 -13.58
CA SER A 13 -50.88 3.37 -12.65
C SER A 13 -51.11 2.08 -11.85
N ILE A 14 -52.36 1.83 -11.42
CA ILE A 14 -52.74 0.59 -10.72
C ILE A 14 -52.67 -0.61 -11.67
N ALA A 15 -53.14 -0.47 -12.91
CA ALA A 15 -53.06 -1.51 -13.93
C ALA A 15 -51.60 -1.89 -14.26
N LEU A 16 -50.67 -0.93 -14.21
CA LEU A 16 -49.24 -1.15 -14.38
C LEU A 16 -48.56 -1.79 -13.15
N LEU A 17 -49.08 -1.55 -11.93
CA LEU A 17 -48.56 -2.16 -10.70
C LEU A 17 -49.04 -3.60 -10.48
N ALA A 18 -50.27 -3.94 -10.91
CA ALA A 18 -50.85 -5.27 -10.73
C ALA A 18 -49.92 -6.43 -11.15
N PRO A 19 -49.33 -6.46 -12.36
CA PRO A 19 -48.41 -7.53 -12.76
C PRO A 19 -47.11 -7.54 -11.94
N LYS A 20 -46.60 -6.38 -11.49
CA LYS A 20 -45.40 -6.29 -10.65
C LYS A 20 -45.62 -6.85 -9.26
N ILE A 21 -46.77 -6.55 -8.65
CA ILE A 21 -47.16 -7.09 -7.33
C ILE A 21 -47.29 -8.60 -7.42
N LEU A 22 -47.93 -9.10 -8.48
CA LEU A 22 -48.10 -10.54 -8.69
C LEU A 22 -46.74 -11.24 -8.87
N GLY A 23 -45.83 -10.65 -9.64
CA GLY A 23 -44.45 -11.13 -9.75
C GLY A 23 -43.70 -11.10 -8.42
N ALA A 24 -43.87 -10.06 -7.60
CA ALA A 24 -43.21 -9.92 -6.30
C ALA A 24 -43.69 -11.02 -5.33
N VAL A 25 -44.99 -11.32 -5.32
CA VAL A 25 -45.56 -12.43 -4.55
C VAL A 25 -45.00 -13.78 -5.01
N ILE A 26 -44.88 -14.00 -6.33
CA ILE A 26 -44.28 -15.23 -6.87
C ILE A 26 -42.82 -15.38 -6.40
N ILE A 27 -42.02 -14.30 -6.45
CA ILE A 27 -40.64 -14.31 -5.97
C ILE A 27 -40.57 -14.64 -4.48
N LEU A 28 -41.44 -14.05 -3.65
CA LEU A 28 -41.50 -14.35 -2.22
C LEU A 28 -41.82 -15.82 -1.97
N LEU A 29 -42.83 -16.37 -2.64
CA LEU A 29 -43.19 -17.79 -2.53
C LEU A 29 -42.05 -18.70 -2.98
N ALA A 30 -41.40 -18.38 -4.10
CA ALA A 30 -40.23 -19.10 -4.59
C ALA A 30 -39.08 -19.05 -3.58
N GLY A 31 -38.78 -17.89 -3.02
CA GLY A 31 -37.75 -17.71 -2.00
C GLY A 31 -38.02 -18.49 -0.71
N LEU A 32 -39.28 -18.54 -0.26
CA LEU A 32 -39.69 -19.34 0.89
C LEU A 32 -39.44 -20.85 0.66
N LEU A 33 -39.69 -21.32 -0.55
CA LEU A 33 -39.44 -22.71 -0.96
C LEU A 33 -37.94 -23.00 -1.08
N ILE A 34 -37.20 -22.15 -1.81
CA ILE A 34 -35.76 -22.29 -2.05
C ILE A 34 -34.99 -22.22 -0.72
N GLY A 35 -35.35 -21.31 0.19
CA GLY A 35 -34.69 -21.19 1.48
C GLY A 35 -34.84 -22.45 2.35
N ARG A 36 -36.03 -23.10 2.33
CA ARG A 36 -36.22 -24.39 3.02
C ARG A 36 -35.43 -25.52 2.37
N LEU A 37 -35.28 -25.51 1.05
CA LEU A 37 -34.50 -26.51 0.34
C LEU A 37 -33.01 -26.35 0.66
N LEU A 38 -32.48 -25.12 0.55
CA LEU A 38 -31.10 -24.79 0.85
C LEU A 38 -30.72 -25.08 2.30
N GLU A 39 -31.60 -24.80 3.27
CA GLU A 39 -31.42 -25.20 4.67
C GLU A 39 -31.09 -26.70 4.78
N ARG A 40 -31.88 -27.55 4.12
CA ARG A 40 -31.68 -29.01 4.17
C ARG A 40 -30.39 -29.42 3.48
N VAL A 41 -30.08 -28.82 2.33
CA VAL A 41 -28.86 -29.11 1.58
C VAL A 41 -27.61 -28.75 2.40
N VAL A 42 -27.58 -27.54 2.97
CA VAL A 42 -26.46 -27.08 3.81
C VAL A 42 -26.33 -27.96 5.05
N ASN A 43 -27.44 -28.26 5.74
CA ASN A 43 -27.44 -29.16 6.89
C ASN A 43 -26.90 -30.56 6.53
N ALA A 44 -27.31 -31.11 5.38
CA ALA A 44 -26.84 -32.41 4.91
C ALA A 44 -25.34 -32.40 4.57
N LEU A 45 -24.86 -31.35 3.88
CA LEU A 45 -23.44 -31.17 3.58
C LEU A 45 -22.61 -31.06 4.86
N MET A 46 -23.07 -30.28 5.84
CA MET A 46 -22.34 -30.11 7.09
C MET A 46 -22.28 -31.38 7.94
N LYS A 47 -23.38 -32.15 7.96
CA LYS A 47 -23.40 -33.47 8.59
C LYS A 47 -22.47 -34.46 7.88
N LYS A 48 -22.42 -34.42 6.54
CA LYS A 48 -21.52 -35.29 5.75
C LYS A 48 -20.04 -35.02 6.04
N ILE A 49 -19.68 -33.75 6.27
CA ILE A 49 -18.32 -33.32 6.62
C ILE A 49 -18.03 -33.54 8.12
N LYS A 50 -19.01 -33.98 8.92
CA LYS A 50 -18.90 -34.14 10.38
C LYS A 50 -18.52 -32.86 11.11
N ILE A 51 -19.01 -31.72 10.63
CA ILE A 51 -18.79 -30.41 11.28
C ILE A 51 -19.32 -30.43 12.72
N ASP A 52 -20.42 -31.13 12.97
CA ASP A 52 -20.96 -31.27 14.33
C ASP A 52 -19.94 -31.93 15.27
N ASP A 53 -19.13 -32.88 14.80
CA ASP A 53 -18.07 -33.51 15.59
C ASP A 53 -16.90 -32.56 15.85
N ALA A 54 -16.46 -31.81 14.82
CA ALA A 54 -15.41 -30.80 14.95
C ALA A 54 -15.79 -29.71 15.97
N PHE A 55 -17.08 -29.41 16.06
CA PHE A 55 -17.60 -28.41 16.99
C PHE A 55 -17.93 -28.97 18.38
N LYS A 56 -17.89 -30.28 18.63
CA LYS A 56 -18.36 -30.87 19.92
C LYS A 56 -17.78 -30.20 21.16
N GLU A 57 -16.47 -29.93 21.15
CA GLU A 57 -15.73 -29.34 22.27
C GLU A 57 -15.66 -27.81 22.22
N SER A 58 -16.16 -27.21 21.15
CA SER A 58 -16.16 -25.77 20.93
C SER A 58 -17.03 -25.01 21.95
N LEU A 59 -16.63 -23.76 22.21
CA LEU A 59 -17.47 -22.82 22.96
C LEU A 59 -18.84 -22.64 22.30
N PHE A 60 -18.88 -22.67 20.97
CA PHE A 60 -20.08 -22.48 20.19
C PHE A 60 -21.10 -23.61 20.41
N ASN A 61 -20.66 -24.87 20.36
CA ASN A 61 -21.53 -26.02 20.59
C ASN A 61 -22.11 -26.03 22.01
N ARG A 62 -21.35 -25.60 23.04
CA ARG A 62 -21.88 -25.46 24.41
C ARG A 62 -23.01 -24.43 24.55
N VAL A 63 -23.02 -23.42 23.68
CA VAL A 63 -24.11 -22.42 23.65
C VAL A 63 -25.31 -23.00 22.90
N LEU A 64 -25.08 -23.59 21.73
CA LEU A 64 -26.14 -24.15 20.88
C LEU A 64 -26.83 -25.36 21.51
N SER A 65 -26.08 -26.24 22.19
CA SER A 65 -26.61 -27.43 22.84
C SER A 65 -27.61 -27.11 23.95
N ARG A 66 -27.48 -25.93 24.60
CA ARG A 66 -28.45 -25.44 25.60
C ARG A 66 -29.83 -25.17 24.98
N TYR A 67 -29.88 -24.91 23.68
CA TYR A 67 -31.12 -24.73 22.92
C TYR A 67 -31.53 -25.99 22.14
N GLY A 68 -30.81 -27.11 22.28
CA GLY A 68 -31.08 -28.35 21.55
C GLY A 68 -30.79 -28.27 20.05
N ILE A 69 -29.97 -27.31 19.61
CA ILE A 69 -29.64 -27.07 18.20
C ILE A 69 -28.20 -27.55 17.93
N THR A 70 -27.95 -28.20 16.79
CA THR A 70 -26.58 -28.57 16.38
C THR A 70 -25.93 -27.44 15.58
N ALA A 71 -24.59 -27.40 15.53
CA ALA A 71 -23.85 -26.39 14.76
C ALA A 71 -24.27 -26.39 13.29
N SER A 72 -24.41 -27.58 12.68
CA SER A 72 -24.94 -27.75 11.33
C SER A 72 -26.30 -27.10 11.17
N ALA A 73 -27.26 -27.42 12.05
CA ALA A 73 -28.62 -26.91 12.00
C ALA A 73 -28.71 -25.38 12.16
N PHE A 74 -27.89 -24.81 13.04
CA PHE A 74 -27.82 -23.37 13.22
C PHE A 74 -27.31 -22.64 11.97
N ILE A 75 -26.29 -23.19 11.31
CA ILE A 75 -25.76 -22.61 10.07
C ILE A 75 -26.79 -22.73 8.94
N GLY A 76 -27.47 -23.86 8.80
CA GLY A 76 -28.57 -24.01 7.84
C GLY A 76 -29.72 -23.03 8.10
N LEU A 77 -30.04 -22.78 9.37
CA LEU A 77 -31.03 -21.78 9.77
C LEU A 77 -30.61 -20.37 9.33
N ILE A 78 -29.35 -19.98 9.53
CA ILE A 78 -28.81 -18.70 9.05
C ILE A 78 -28.97 -18.59 7.53
N VAL A 79 -28.54 -19.61 6.78
CA VAL A 79 -28.64 -19.62 5.32
C VAL A 79 -30.09 -19.44 4.86
N LYS A 80 -31.05 -20.12 5.50
CA LYS A 80 -32.46 -19.94 5.20
C LYS A 80 -32.95 -18.52 5.40
N TRP A 81 -32.62 -17.90 6.53
CA TRP A 81 -33.00 -16.51 6.81
C TRP A 81 -32.37 -15.53 5.83
N VAL A 82 -31.11 -15.76 5.44
CA VAL A 82 -30.47 -14.98 4.37
C VAL A 82 -31.27 -15.10 3.07
N VAL A 83 -31.61 -16.32 2.65
CA VAL A 83 -32.40 -16.53 1.41
C VAL A 83 -33.78 -15.86 1.49
N TYR A 84 -34.43 -15.87 2.65
CA TYR A 84 -35.71 -15.18 2.85
C TYR A 84 -35.55 -13.67 2.71
N LEU A 85 -34.50 -13.12 3.32
CA LEU A 85 -34.17 -11.71 3.19
C LEU A 85 -33.92 -11.33 1.72
N LEU A 86 -33.21 -12.18 0.97
CA LEU A 86 -32.99 -11.97 -0.46
C LEU A 86 -34.25 -12.01 -1.29
N ALA A 87 -35.16 -12.92 -0.98
CA ALA A 87 -36.45 -12.97 -1.66
C ALA A 87 -37.25 -11.69 -1.42
N ILE A 88 -37.20 -11.14 -0.21
CA ILE A 88 -37.82 -9.86 0.14
C ILE A 88 -37.20 -8.72 -0.69
N PHE A 89 -35.88 -8.58 -0.68
CA PHE A 89 -35.22 -7.52 -1.46
C PHE A 89 -35.46 -7.66 -2.97
N ALA A 90 -35.37 -8.88 -3.52
CA ALA A 90 -35.68 -9.14 -4.93
C ALA A 90 -37.13 -8.78 -5.28
N SER A 91 -38.08 -9.03 -4.38
CA SER A 91 -39.48 -8.63 -4.57
C SER A 91 -39.65 -7.10 -4.58
N ILE A 92 -38.90 -6.39 -3.74
CA ILE A 92 -38.89 -4.92 -3.67
C ILE A 92 -38.30 -4.31 -4.94
N ASP A 93 -37.21 -4.90 -5.45
CA ASP A 93 -36.59 -4.46 -6.71
C ASP A 93 -37.55 -4.61 -7.90
N LEU A 94 -38.31 -5.71 -7.95
CA LEU A 94 -39.32 -5.93 -8.99
C LEU A 94 -40.46 -4.89 -8.94
N LEU A 95 -40.83 -4.43 -7.75
CA LEU A 95 -41.80 -3.33 -7.60
C LEU A 95 -41.27 -2.01 -8.19
N GLY A 96 -39.96 -1.88 -8.38
CA GLY A 96 -39.32 -0.74 -9.04
C GLY A 96 -39.26 0.50 -8.15
N ILE A 97 -39.24 0.34 -6.83
CA ILE A 97 -39.14 1.45 -5.89
C ILE A 97 -37.70 1.96 -5.91
N GLY A 98 -37.45 3.06 -6.64
CA GLY A 98 -36.10 3.61 -6.86
C GLY A 98 -35.30 3.83 -5.57
N ALA A 99 -35.94 4.29 -4.49
CA ALA A 99 -35.31 4.51 -3.19
C ALA A 99 -34.76 3.21 -2.54
N LEU A 100 -35.30 2.04 -2.89
CA LEU A 100 -34.89 0.75 -2.33
C LEU A 100 -33.95 -0.04 -3.26
N LYS A 101 -33.74 0.43 -4.50
CA LYS A 101 -32.90 -0.26 -5.50
C LYS A 101 -31.43 -0.31 -5.08
N GLU A 102 -30.91 0.78 -4.53
CA GLU A 102 -29.54 0.85 -4.04
C GLU A 102 -29.31 -0.07 -2.85
N LEU A 103 -30.28 -0.11 -1.91
CA LEU A 103 -30.25 -1.03 -0.78
C LEU A 103 -30.30 -2.49 -1.23
N THR A 104 -31.15 -2.83 -2.19
CA THR A 104 -31.25 -4.17 -2.76
C THR A 104 -29.92 -4.60 -3.41
N THR A 105 -29.33 -3.73 -4.23
CA THR A 105 -28.03 -4.00 -4.88
C THR A 105 -26.93 -4.22 -3.85
N THR A 106 -26.89 -3.40 -2.80
CA THR A 106 -25.94 -3.53 -1.69
C THR A 106 -26.09 -4.87 -0.96
N VAL A 107 -27.33 -5.28 -0.66
CA VAL A 107 -27.60 -6.56 0.02
C VAL A 107 -27.20 -7.75 -0.86
N ILE A 108 -27.49 -7.71 -2.17
CA ILE A 108 -27.10 -8.77 -3.10
C ILE A 108 -25.56 -8.89 -3.16
N ASN A 109 -24.86 -7.76 -3.24
CA ASN A 109 -23.40 -7.73 -3.26
C ASN A 109 -22.75 -8.16 -1.93
N TYR A 110 -23.50 -8.16 -0.83
CA TYR A 110 -23.04 -8.59 0.49
C TYR A 110 -23.10 -10.12 0.67
N ILE A 111 -23.92 -10.84 -0.13
CA ILE A 111 -24.07 -12.30 -0.03
C ILE A 111 -22.75 -13.05 -0.18
N PRO A 112 -21.90 -12.77 -1.20
CA PRO A 112 -20.67 -13.53 -1.38
C PRO A 112 -19.71 -13.40 -0.19
N SER A 113 -19.59 -12.20 0.39
CA SER A 113 -18.81 -11.96 1.60
C SER A 113 -19.40 -12.67 2.82
N LEU A 114 -20.73 -12.68 2.97
CA LEU A 114 -21.39 -13.39 4.06
C LEU A 114 -21.14 -14.90 3.97
N VAL A 115 -21.31 -15.48 2.79
CA VAL A 115 -21.07 -16.91 2.55
C VAL A 115 -19.59 -17.25 2.77
N GLY A 116 -18.67 -16.43 2.25
CA GLY A 116 -17.24 -16.58 2.49
C GLY A 116 -16.88 -16.54 3.98
N GLY A 117 -17.49 -15.61 4.72
CA GLY A 117 -17.33 -15.52 6.18
C GLY A 117 -17.83 -16.76 6.92
N ILE A 118 -19.01 -17.28 6.57
CA ILE A 118 -19.54 -18.52 7.19
C ILE A 118 -18.61 -19.71 6.93
N ILE A 119 -18.11 -19.84 5.70
CA ILE A 119 -17.16 -20.91 5.34
C ILE A 119 -15.89 -20.81 6.17
N VAL A 120 -15.29 -19.61 6.25
CA VAL A 120 -14.08 -19.37 7.04
C VAL A 120 -14.33 -19.57 8.53
N PHE A 121 -15.50 -19.20 9.05
CA PHE A 121 -15.86 -19.46 10.44
C PHE A 121 -15.86 -20.96 10.74
N VAL A 122 -16.52 -21.75 9.90
CA VAL A 122 -16.66 -23.20 10.07
C VAL A 122 -15.31 -23.91 10.03
N ILE A 123 -14.50 -23.59 9.02
CA ILE A 123 -13.15 -24.15 8.87
C ILE A 123 -12.27 -23.66 10.03
N GLY A 124 -12.36 -22.38 10.35
CA GLY A 124 -11.57 -21.74 11.39
C GLY A 124 -11.82 -22.31 12.78
N VAL A 125 -13.07 -22.60 13.16
CA VAL A 125 -13.36 -23.26 14.45
C VAL A 125 -12.69 -24.63 14.50
N THR A 126 -12.74 -25.40 13.41
CA THR A 126 -12.09 -26.71 13.32
C THR A 126 -10.57 -26.58 13.52
N ILE A 127 -9.95 -25.57 12.90
CA ILE A 127 -8.52 -25.27 13.06
C ILE A 127 -8.20 -24.84 14.49
N VAL A 128 -9.02 -23.98 15.10
CA VAL A 128 -8.81 -23.52 16.48
C VAL A 128 -8.87 -24.69 17.45
N GLU A 129 -9.88 -25.57 17.35
CA GLU A 129 -9.97 -26.75 18.20
C GLU A 129 -8.80 -27.72 17.98
N PHE A 130 -8.34 -27.88 16.73
CA PHE A 130 -7.13 -28.66 16.46
C PHE A 130 -5.90 -28.08 17.16
N ILE A 131 -5.67 -26.76 17.07
CA ILE A 131 -4.55 -26.10 17.73
C ILE A 131 -4.63 -26.25 19.25
N ILE A 132 -5.83 -26.10 19.82
CA ILE A 132 -6.02 -26.25 21.27
C ILE A 132 -5.75 -27.68 21.74
N LYS A 133 -6.13 -28.70 20.97
CA LYS A 133 -5.78 -30.10 21.29
C LYS A 133 -4.28 -30.32 21.32
N VAL A 134 -3.56 -29.79 20.33
CA VAL A 134 -2.09 -29.86 20.30
C VAL A 134 -1.47 -29.18 21.52
N ILE A 135 -2.02 -28.04 21.95
CA ILE A 135 -1.58 -27.33 23.17
C ILE A 135 -1.87 -28.17 24.42
N GLU A 136 -3.07 -28.74 24.54
CA GLU A 136 -3.49 -29.59 25.66
C GLU A 136 -2.59 -30.82 25.79
N GLU A 137 -2.30 -31.52 24.68
CA GLU A 137 -1.42 -32.70 24.64
C GLU A 137 0.03 -32.33 24.99
N SER A 138 0.53 -31.20 24.48
CA SER A 138 1.88 -30.72 24.78
C SER A 138 2.05 -30.37 26.26
N LEU A 139 1.01 -29.82 26.89
CA LEU A 139 1.02 -29.44 28.30
C LEU A 139 0.72 -30.64 29.22
N ALA A 140 0.01 -31.66 28.77
CA ALA A 140 -0.30 -32.85 29.57
C ALA A 140 0.96 -33.61 30.04
N GLY A 141 2.06 -33.53 29.30
CA GLY A 141 3.36 -34.09 29.69
C GLY A 141 4.08 -33.30 30.79
N SER A 142 3.70 -32.04 31.02
CA SER A 142 4.30 -31.15 32.01
C SER A 142 3.36 -31.04 33.21
N LYS A 143 3.76 -31.52 34.40
CA LYS A 143 3.00 -31.42 35.66
C LYS A 143 2.91 -29.97 36.19
N MET A 144 2.68 -28.99 35.32
CA MET A 144 2.58 -27.58 35.69
C MET A 144 1.16 -27.25 36.17
N PRO A 145 1.01 -26.58 37.33
CA PRO A 145 -0.29 -26.18 37.86
C PRO A 145 -1.02 -25.13 36.99
N TYR A 146 -0.31 -24.49 36.05
CA TYR A 146 -0.83 -23.45 35.17
C TYR A 146 -1.35 -23.96 33.81
N SER A 147 -1.35 -25.27 33.55
CA SER A 147 -1.75 -25.85 32.25
C SER A 147 -3.18 -25.49 31.82
N LEU A 148 -4.10 -25.44 32.79
CA LEU A 148 -5.49 -25.05 32.57
C LEU A 148 -5.64 -23.59 32.16
N LEU A 149 -4.86 -22.69 32.77
CA LEU A 149 -4.89 -21.26 32.46
C LEU A 149 -4.33 -20.97 31.07
N ILE A 150 -3.21 -21.62 30.71
CA ILE A 150 -2.61 -21.46 29.38
C ILE A 150 -3.58 -21.94 28.30
N THR A 151 -4.14 -23.14 28.46
CA THR A 151 -5.09 -23.70 27.50
C THR A 151 -6.35 -22.83 27.36
N SER A 152 -6.94 -22.42 28.47
CA SER A 152 -8.15 -21.59 28.46
C SER A 152 -7.89 -20.23 27.83
N LEU A 153 -6.75 -19.60 28.13
CA LEU A 153 -6.37 -18.30 27.59
C LEU A 153 -6.11 -18.39 26.07
N SER A 154 -5.36 -19.39 25.63
CA SER A 154 -5.15 -19.67 24.20
C SER A 154 -6.46 -19.88 23.48
N ARG A 155 -7.40 -20.63 24.05
CA ARG A 155 -8.73 -20.86 23.46
C ARG A 155 -9.46 -19.53 23.26
N VAL A 156 -9.56 -18.70 24.29
CA VAL A 156 -10.23 -17.39 24.21
C VAL A 156 -9.58 -16.50 23.15
N LEU A 157 -8.24 -16.44 23.11
CA LEU A 157 -7.51 -15.58 22.18
C LEU A 157 -7.68 -16.04 20.72
N LEU A 158 -7.58 -17.34 20.45
CA LEU A 158 -7.77 -17.89 19.09
C LEU A 158 -9.21 -17.69 18.61
N TYR A 159 -10.21 -17.91 19.46
CA TYR A 159 -11.61 -17.64 19.12
C TYR A 159 -11.86 -16.15 18.88
N PHE A 160 -11.28 -15.28 19.70
CA PHE A 160 -11.39 -13.84 19.52
C PHE A 160 -10.82 -13.38 18.17
N MET A 161 -9.64 -13.88 17.80
CA MET A 161 -9.04 -13.65 16.48
C MET A 161 -9.90 -14.19 15.33
N LEU A 162 -10.40 -15.42 15.48
CA LEU A 162 -11.28 -16.03 14.49
C LEU A 162 -12.55 -15.22 14.27
N ILE A 163 -13.17 -14.71 15.34
CA ILE A 163 -14.38 -13.89 15.28
C ILE A 163 -14.09 -12.59 14.54
N ILE A 164 -13.02 -11.86 14.90
CA ILE A 164 -12.63 -10.63 14.21
C ILE A 164 -12.39 -10.87 12.72
N MET A 165 -11.61 -11.89 12.39
CA MET A 165 -11.28 -12.25 11.01
C MET A 165 -12.55 -12.60 10.23
N THR A 166 -13.42 -13.43 10.80
CA THR A 166 -14.69 -13.83 10.20
C THR A 166 -15.58 -12.63 9.92
N LEU A 167 -15.78 -11.76 10.92
CA LEU A 167 -16.60 -10.56 10.79
C LEU A 167 -16.02 -9.60 9.74
N SER A 168 -14.69 -9.48 9.67
CA SER A 168 -14.00 -8.67 8.66
C SER A 168 -14.23 -9.20 7.25
N ILE A 169 -14.20 -10.51 7.03
CA ILE A 169 -14.50 -11.15 5.73
C ILE A 169 -15.97 -10.93 5.36
N MET A 170 -16.85 -10.99 6.35
CA MET A 170 -18.26 -10.64 6.17
C MET A 170 -18.47 -9.15 5.86
N LYS A 171 -17.43 -8.31 5.82
CA LYS A 171 -17.52 -6.84 5.63
C LYS A 171 -18.35 -6.14 6.70
N ILE A 172 -18.39 -6.71 7.91
CA ILE A 172 -18.94 -6.04 9.09
C ILE A 172 -17.88 -5.07 9.59
N ASP A 173 -18.29 -3.86 9.98
CA ASP A 173 -17.37 -2.88 10.55
C ASP A 173 -16.84 -3.38 11.90
N VAL A 174 -15.61 -3.88 11.86
CA VAL A 174 -14.87 -4.42 13.00
C VAL A 174 -13.88 -3.40 13.56
N THR A 175 -13.92 -2.13 13.15
CA THR A 175 -12.96 -1.10 13.57
C THR A 175 -12.92 -0.94 15.09
N ILE A 176 -14.09 -0.96 15.73
CA ILE A 176 -14.21 -0.91 17.20
C ILE A 176 -13.58 -2.15 17.83
N LEU A 177 -13.83 -3.32 17.25
CA LEU A 177 -13.32 -4.59 17.75
C LEU A 177 -11.78 -4.68 17.61
N TYR A 178 -11.21 -4.19 16.50
CA TYR A 178 -9.77 -4.06 16.30
C TYR A 178 -9.14 -3.05 17.26
N SER A 179 -9.76 -1.90 17.46
CA SER A 179 -9.28 -0.89 18.41
C SER A 179 -9.22 -1.44 19.82
N PHE A 180 -10.29 -2.13 20.25
CA PHE A 180 -10.36 -2.80 21.54
C PHE A 180 -9.32 -3.94 21.65
N ALA A 181 -9.19 -4.77 20.62
CA ALA A 181 -8.18 -5.83 20.55
C ALA A 181 -6.77 -5.25 20.75
N ASN A 182 -6.41 -4.23 19.97
CA ASN A 182 -5.12 -3.56 20.06
C ASN A 182 -4.89 -2.97 21.44
N ALA A 183 -5.87 -2.31 22.03
CA ALA A 183 -5.76 -1.76 23.38
C ALA A 183 -5.47 -2.86 24.42
N LEU A 184 -6.16 -4.00 24.35
CA LEU A 184 -5.87 -5.15 25.21
C LEU A 184 -4.47 -5.72 24.97
N PHE A 185 -4.05 -5.89 23.71
CA PHE A 185 -2.74 -6.43 23.38
C PHE A 185 -1.61 -5.51 23.85
N TRP A 186 -1.72 -4.20 23.63
CA TRP A 186 -0.77 -3.22 24.16
C TRP A 186 -0.75 -3.23 25.69
N GLY A 187 -1.92 -3.26 26.33
CA GLY A 187 -2.02 -3.31 27.79
C GLY A 187 -1.34 -4.53 28.40
N ILE A 188 -1.63 -5.72 27.87
CA ILE A 188 -1.01 -6.97 28.32
C ILE A 188 0.49 -6.96 28.01
N SER A 189 0.89 -6.52 26.81
CA SER A 189 2.30 -6.48 26.41
C SER A 189 3.13 -5.56 27.28
N ILE A 190 2.64 -4.37 27.60
CA ILE A 190 3.30 -3.44 28.52
C ILE A 190 3.37 -4.06 29.91
N GLY A 191 2.28 -4.64 30.41
CA GLY A 191 2.26 -5.29 31.72
C GLY A 191 3.29 -6.42 31.84
N VAL A 192 3.37 -7.30 30.82
CA VAL A 192 4.35 -8.39 30.78
C VAL A 192 5.77 -7.85 30.64
N CYS A 193 6.00 -6.87 29.77
CA CYS A 193 7.32 -6.27 29.57
C CYS A 193 7.85 -5.62 30.85
N VAL A 194 7.02 -4.81 31.52
CA VAL A 194 7.37 -4.17 32.79
C VAL A 194 7.56 -5.22 33.89
N GLY A 195 6.66 -6.19 34.00
CA GLY A 195 6.74 -7.25 35.00
C GLY A 195 8.01 -8.09 34.87
N LEU A 196 8.32 -8.56 33.66
CA LEU A 196 9.55 -9.30 33.37
C LEU A 196 10.79 -8.42 33.56
N GLY A 197 10.75 -7.16 33.12
CA GLY A 197 11.84 -6.21 33.30
C GLY A 197 12.17 -5.99 34.78
N ILE A 198 11.16 -5.82 35.63
CA ILE A 198 11.35 -5.70 37.08
C ILE A 198 11.87 -7.02 37.67
N ALA A 199 11.26 -8.16 37.31
CA ALA A 199 11.65 -9.46 37.85
C ALA A 199 13.10 -9.82 37.51
N ILE A 200 13.51 -9.64 36.25
CA ILE A 200 14.88 -9.89 35.79
C ILE A 200 15.82 -8.84 36.38
N GLY A 201 15.44 -7.56 36.38
CA GLY A 201 16.26 -6.48 36.91
C GLY A 201 16.58 -6.66 38.39
N PHE A 202 15.59 -7.00 39.21
CA PHE A 202 15.80 -7.34 40.63
C PHE A 202 16.54 -8.68 40.79
N GLY A 203 16.19 -9.70 40.01
CA GLY A 203 16.82 -11.03 40.10
C GLY A 203 18.30 -11.04 39.73
N MET A 204 18.73 -10.18 38.79
CA MET A 204 20.13 -10.05 38.38
C MET A 204 20.90 -8.99 39.15
N LYS A 205 20.25 -8.19 40.00
CA LYS A 205 20.86 -7.07 40.72
C LYS A 205 22.15 -7.47 41.43
N ASP A 206 22.10 -8.54 42.21
CA ASP A 206 23.24 -8.99 43.03
C ASP A 206 24.34 -9.64 42.19
N TYR A 207 23.96 -10.35 41.12
CA TYR A 207 24.90 -10.94 40.17
C TYR A 207 25.68 -9.85 39.42
N VAL A 208 24.98 -8.82 38.96
CA VAL A 208 25.59 -7.65 38.33
C VAL A 208 26.43 -6.89 39.34
N ALA A 209 25.97 -6.65 40.56
CA ALA A 209 26.75 -5.93 41.58
C ALA A 209 28.08 -6.65 41.90
N LYS A 210 28.08 -7.98 42.00
CA LYS A 210 29.28 -8.78 42.30
C LYS A 210 30.24 -8.89 41.10
N ASN A 211 29.73 -8.97 39.88
CA ASN A 211 30.56 -9.03 38.68
C ASN A 211 30.91 -7.65 38.12
N ALA A 212 30.23 -6.58 38.53
CA ALA A 212 30.53 -5.21 38.15
C ALA A 212 31.97 -4.86 38.55
N GLU A 213 32.43 -5.27 39.72
CA GLU A 213 33.83 -5.07 40.13
C GLU A 213 34.82 -5.73 39.16
N ARG A 214 34.52 -6.89 38.58
CA ARG A 214 35.34 -7.54 37.53
C ARG A 214 35.20 -6.89 36.15
N LEU A 215 34.03 -6.34 35.84
CA LEU A 215 33.77 -5.62 34.59
C LEU A 215 34.43 -4.23 34.59
N PHE A 216 34.51 -3.60 35.77
CA PHE A 216 35.20 -2.33 36.01
C PHE A 216 36.70 -2.53 36.33
N GLN A 217 37.11 -3.69 36.83
CA GLN A 217 38.49 -4.18 36.82
C GLN A 217 38.80 -5.02 35.57
N ILE A 218 38.38 -4.57 34.39
CA ILE A 218 39.28 -4.73 33.25
C ILE A 218 40.57 -4.03 33.72
N PRO A 219 41.67 -4.76 33.99
CA PRO A 219 42.92 -4.07 34.18
C PRO A 219 43.20 -3.46 32.80
N ILE A 220 42.97 -2.17 32.64
CA ILE A 220 43.74 -1.40 31.65
C ILE A 220 45.16 -1.43 32.21
N GLY A 221 45.81 -2.59 32.10
CA GLY A 221 47.17 -2.81 32.51
C GLY A 221 47.99 -1.77 31.78
N ALA A 222 48.96 -1.18 32.47
CA ALA A 222 49.84 -0.17 31.89
C ALA A 222 50.43 -0.56 30.51
N ALA A 223 50.50 -1.86 30.21
CA ALA A 223 50.86 -2.43 28.91
C ALA A 223 49.87 -2.10 27.76
N GLU A 224 48.55 -2.17 27.99
CA GLU A 224 47.55 -1.89 26.95
C GLU A 224 47.33 -0.38 26.76
N LYS A 225 47.51 0.42 27.81
CA LYS A 225 47.52 1.89 27.69
C LYS A 225 48.62 2.39 26.75
N ALA A 226 49.81 1.79 26.82
CA ALA A 226 50.91 2.09 25.91
C ALA A 226 50.60 1.68 24.46
N GLU A 227 49.95 0.53 24.24
CA GLU A 227 49.58 0.07 22.91
C GLU A 227 48.44 0.89 22.30
N VAL A 228 47.46 1.29 23.12
CA VAL A 228 46.36 2.18 22.71
C VAL A 228 46.87 3.59 22.43
N GLU A 229 47.79 4.13 23.24
CA GLU A 229 48.41 5.43 22.98
C GLU A 229 49.24 5.42 21.68
N ASP A 230 49.97 4.33 21.41
CA ASP A 230 50.71 4.15 20.17
C ASP A 230 49.77 3.99 18.95
N ARG A 231 48.63 3.31 19.10
CA ARG A 231 47.58 3.25 18.07
C ARG A 231 46.93 4.61 17.84
N MET A 232 46.65 5.38 18.88
CA MET A 232 46.09 6.73 18.77
C MET A 232 47.04 7.67 18.05
N LYS A 233 48.33 7.67 18.39
CA LYS A 233 49.36 8.45 17.67
C LYS A 233 49.47 8.05 16.20
N ARG A 234 49.32 6.76 15.87
CA ARG A 234 49.26 6.30 14.47
C ARG A 234 48.02 6.82 13.74
N TYR A 235 46.86 6.84 14.40
CA TYR A 235 45.64 7.37 13.80
C TYR A 235 45.70 8.88 13.60
N GLU A 236 46.21 9.63 14.56
CA GLU A 236 46.44 11.08 14.42
C GLU A 236 47.33 11.40 13.22
N LYS A 237 48.48 10.72 13.07
CA LYS A 237 49.35 10.88 11.89
C LYS A 237 48.66 10.52 10.56
N ARG A 238 47.71 9.58 10.57
CA ARG A 238 46.95 9.23 9.36
C ARG A 238 45.91 10.28 9.04
N VAL A 239 45.26 10.86 10.04
CA VAL A 239 44.29 11.95 9.89
C VAL A 239 45.00 13.19 9.37
N GLU A 240 46.14 13.57 9.95
CA GLU A 240 46.96 14.70 9.49
C GLU A 240 47.37 14.53 8.01
N LYS A 241 47.84 13.34 7.62
CA LYS A 241 48.14 13.05 6.20
C LYS A 241 46.92 13.06 5.29
N LEU A 242 45.73 12.73 5.81
CA LEU A 242 44.49 12.78 5.05
C LEU A 242 44.03 14.23 4.86
N GLU A 243 44.12 15.05 5.91
CA GLU A 243 43.84 16.49 5.87
C GLU A 243 44.76 17.19 4.88
N GLU A 244 46.06 16.93 4.91
CA GLU A 244 47.02 17.50 3.95
C GLU A 244 46.70 17.08 2.49
N ARG A 245 46.19 15.86 2.29
CA ARG A 245 45.74 15.39 0.97
C ARG A 245 44.46 16.08 0.52
N VAL A 246 43.52 16.32 1.44
CA VAL A 246 42.26 17.04 1.15
C VAL A 246 42.59 18.48 0.80
N GLU A 247 43.45 19.15 1.55
CA GLU A 247 43.86 20.53 1.29
C GLU A 247 44.56 20.66 -0.07
N LYS A 248 45.44 19.71 -0.44
CA LYS A 248 46.02 19.66 -1.79
C LYS A 248 44.97 19.49 -2.89
N GLN A 249 43.97 18.64 -2.66
CA GLN A 249 42.89 18.44 -3.63
C GLN A 249 41.97 19.67 -3.74
N GLU A 250 41.68 20.32 -2.63
CA GLU A 250 40.89 21.55 -2.61
C GLU A 250 41.61 22.68 -3.36
N ALA A 251 42.92 22.85 -3.14
CA ALA A 251 43.74 23.80 -3.88
C ALA A 251 43.78 23.51 -5.39
N GLU A 252 43.90 22.23 -5.78
CA GLU A 252 43.85 21.81 -7.19
C GLU A 252 42.47 22.10 -7.82
N ILE A 253 41.37 21.89 -7.08
CA ILE A 253 40.02 22.22 -7.55
C ILE A 253 39.84 23.73 -7.70
N GLU A 254 40.37 24.53 -6.78
CA GLU A 254 40.33 26.00 -6.83
C GLU A 254 41.07 26.52 -8.08
N GLU A 255 42.26 25.98 -8.35
CA GLU A 255 43.06 26.32 -9.54
C GLU A 255 42.31 25.96 -10.82
N LEU A 256 41.77 24.74 -10.91
CA LEU A 256 40.99 24.27 -12.06
C LEU A 256 39.73 25.12 -12.30
N LYS A 257 39.06 25.58 -11.24
CA LYS A 257 37.91 26.49 -11.37
C LYS A 257 38.33 27.84 -11.93
N SER A 258 39.41 28.43 -11.43
CA SER A 258 39.91 29.72 -11.92
C SER A 258 40.34 29.66 -13.39
N ARG A 259 40.96 28.56 -13.81
CA ARG A 259 41.34 28.29 -15.20
C ARG A 259 40.13 28.15 -16.10
N ARG A 260 39.09 27.44 -15.65
CA ARG A 260 37.84 27.31 -16.40
C ARG A 260 37.10 28.65 -16.55
N GLU A 261 37.09 29.48 -15.50
CA GLU A 261 36.41 30.77 -15.54
C GLU A 261 37.12 31.76 -16.47
N THR A 262 38.45 31.75 -16.52
CA THR A 262 39.23 32.54 -17.48
C THR A 262 39.05 32.05 -18.92
N GLU A 263 39.03 30.74 -19.16
CA GLU A 263 38.71 30.15 -20.46
C GLU A 263 37.28 30.53 -20.92
N PHE A 264 36.31 30.51 -20.00
CA PHE A 264 34.92 30.87 -20.30
C PHE A 264 34.77 32.35 -20.68
N ARG A 265 35.41 33.26 -19.93
CA ARG A 265 35.42 34.70 -20.26
C ARG A 265 36.11 35.00 -21.59
N ALA A 266 37.17 34.26 -21.94
CA ALA A 266 37.84 34.40 -23.23
C ALA A 266 36.93 33.95 -24.39
N LEU A 267 36.16 32.88 -24.20
CA LEU A 267 35.18 32.40 -25.19
C LEU A 267 34.01 33.38 -25.36
N GLU A 268 33.45 33.93 -24.29
CA GLU A 268 32.38 34.93 -24.36
C GLU A 268 32.81 36.19 -25.13
N ALA A 269 34.02 36.69 -24.89
CA ALA A 269 34.57 37.83 -25.61
C ALA A 269 34.75 37.54 -27.11
N HIS A 270 35.13 36.31 -27.47
CA HIS A 270 35.28 35.89 -28.85
C HIS A 270 33.94 35.76 -29.59
N ILE A 271 32.88 35.28 -28.90
CA ILE A 271 31.53 35.14 -29.46
C ILE A 271 30.89 36.52 -29.69
N ALA A 272 31.01 37.45 -28.73
CA ALA A 272 30.46 38.80 -28.84
C ALA A 272 31.02 39.60 -30.04
N ASN A 273 32.28 39.35 -30.40
CA ASN A 273 32.95 39.99 -31.55
C ASN A 273 32.54 39.37 -32.89
N MET A 274 32.03 38.14 -32.88
CA MET A 274 31.54 37.47 -34.09
C MET A 274 30.10 37.86 -34.42
N ASP A 275 29.26 38.04 -33.41
CA ASP A 275 27.88 38.56 -33.55
C ASP A 275 27.85 39.94 -34.23
N SER A 276 28.77 40.84 -33.83
CA SER A 276 28.86 42.18 -34.41
C SER A 276 29.34 42.15 -35.86
N LYS A 277 30.34 41.31 -36.19
CA LYS A 277 30.86 41.13 -37.56
C LYS A 277 29.82 40.50 -38.49
N LEU A 278 29.11 39.46 -38.04
CA LEU A 278 28.09 38.81 -38.85
C LEU A 278 26.88 39.74 -39.09
N LYS A 279 26.43 40.49 -38.08
CA LYS A 279 25.37 41.50 -38.26
C LYS A 279 25.78 42.61 -39.24
N GLY A 280 27.04 43.05 -39.18
CA GLY A 280 27.57 44.05 -40.12
C GLY A 280 27.66 43.58 -41.56
N LEU A 281 28.03 42.31 -41.80
CA LEU A 281 28.15 41.73 -43.13
C LEU A 281 26.80 41.34 -43.74
N VAL A 282 25.88 40.83 -42.94
CA VAL A 282 24.58 40.32 -43.40
C VAL A 282 23.58 41.46 -43.64
N GLY A 283 23.59 42.50 -42.81
CA GLY A 283 22.67 43.63 -42.88
C GLY A 283 21.19 43.21 -42.86
N GLU A 284 20.33 43.93 -43.58
CA GLU A 284 18.89 43.62 -43.67
C GLU A 284 18.57 42.44 -44.62
N HIS A 285 19.60 41.86 -45.26
CA HIS A 285 19.44 40.87 -46.33
C HIS A 285 19.24 39.44 -45.82
N ALA A 286 19.53 39.17 -44.55
CA ALA A 286 19.23 37.89 -43.89
C ALA A 286 18.96 38.07 -42.39
N LEU A 287 18.23 37.12 -41.79
CA LEU A 287 17.99 37.08 -40.36
C LEU A 287 18.97 36.10 -39.70
N ILE A 288 19.72 36.55 -38.69
CA ILE A 288 20.65 35.70 -37.92
C ILE A 288 19.98 35.28 -36.62
N THR A 289 19.95 33.97 -36.37
CA THR A 289 19.42 33.38 -35.13
C THR A 289 20.52 32.53 -34.47
N PRO A 290 20.86 32.77 -33.19
CA PRO A 290 21.82 31.93 -32.48
C PRO A 290 21.18 30.57 -32.16
N SER A 291 21.93 29.47 -32.34
CA SER A 291 21.45 28.12 -32.09
C SER A 291 22.57 27.25 -31.50
N CYS A 292 22.44 26.87 -30.23
CA CYS A 292 23.31 25.93 -29.49
C CYS A 292 24.80 25.93 -29.88
N GLY A 293 25.47 27.07 -29.67
CA GLY A 293 26.90 27.23 -29.95
C GLY A 293 27.25 27.50 -31.43
N GLY A 294 26.25 27.69 -32.29
CA GLY A 294 26.37 28.04 -33.71
C GLY A 294 25.32 29.07 -34.17
N TYR A 295 25.20 29.26 -35.48
CA TYR A 295 24.35 30.29 -36.10
C TYR A 295 23.47 29.74 -37.21
N ILE A 296 22.25 30.23 -37.30
CA ILE A 296 21.34 29.98 -38.44
C ILE A 296 21.10 31.33 -39.12
N ILE A 297 21.41 31.42 -40.41
CA ILE A 297 21.25 32.63 -41.21
C ILE A 297 20.23 32.35 -42.32
N GLU A 298 19.08 33.01 -42.25
CA GLU A 298 18.01 32.86 -43.25
C GLU A 298 18.04 34.01 -44.26
N VAL A 299 18.46 33.72 -45.49
CA VAL A 299 18.68 34.72 -46.53
C VAL A 299 17.37 35.10 -47.21
N ARG A 300 16.98 36.37 -47.07
CA ARG A 300 15.76 36.94 -47.65
C ARG A 300 15.94 37.42 -49.08
N ASN A 301 17.12 37.96 -49.41
CA ASN A 301 17.42 38.48 -50.74
C ASN A 301 18.72 37.89 -51.31
N PRO A 302 18.65 36.75 -52.02
CA PRO A 302 19.83 36.00 -52.47
C PRO A 302 20.76 36.79 -53.42
N SER A 303 20.21 37.69 -54.23
CA SER A 303 20.99 38.40 -55.26
C SER A 303 21.89 39.48 -54.69
N LYS A 304 21.58 40.02 -53.51
CA LYS A 304 22.36 41.07 -52.84
C LYS A 304 23.12 40.58 -51.60
N PHE A 305 22.95 39.31 -51.24
CA PHE A 305 23.58 38.73 -50.07
C PHE A 305 25.08 38.43 -50.34
N PRO A 306 26.01 38.85 -49.46
CA PRO A 306 27.44 38.63 -49.64
C PRO A 306 27.84 37.20 -49.26
N TRP A 307 27.47 36.24 -50.10
CA TRP A 307 27.66 34.81 -49.86
C TRP A 307 29.10 34.42 -49.52
N ARG A 308 30.06 34.96 -50.28
CA ARG A 308 31.49 34.62 -50.11
C ARG A 308 32.01 35.11 -48.77
N ASP A 309 31.75 36.35 -48.42
CA ASP A 309 32.30 36.98 -47.21
C ASP A 309 31.72 36.34 -45.95
N VAL A 310 30.42 36.02 -45.96
CA VAL A 310 29.76 35.34 -44.84
C VAL A 310 30.29 33.91 -44.66
N ILE A 311 30.41 33.13 -45.75
CA ILE A 311 30.91 31.75 -45.65
C ILE A 311 32.38 31.70 -45.23
N ILE A 312 33.23 32.58 -45.76
CA ILE A 312 34.65 32.67 -45.38
C ILE A 312 34.79 33.09 -43.92
N THR A 313 33.99 34.07 -43.48
CA THR A 313 34.01 34.53 -42.09
C THR A 313 33.61 33.39 -41.14
N LEU A 314 32.57 32.62 -41.47
CA LEU A 314 32.16 31.48 -40.65
C LEU A 314 33.25 30.39 -40.62
N SER A 315 33.81 30.03 -41.78
CA SER A 315 34.84 28.98 -41.86
C SER A 315 36.14 29.35 -41.15
N ASN A 316 36.60 30.60 -41.28
CA ASN A 316 37.82 31.07 -40.63
C ASN A 316 37.70 31.17 -39.11
N ASN A 317 36.47 31.22 -38.58
CA ASN A 317 36.21 31.29 -37.15
C ASN A 317 35.77 29.93 -36.58
N GLY A 318 36.07 28.83 -37.27
CA GLY A 318 35.87 27.47 -36.76
C GLY A 318 34.45 26.93 -36.89
N PHE A 319 33.60 27.55 -37.71
CA PHE A 319 32.26 27.06 -37.99
C PHE A 319 32.19 26.38 -39.35
N ARG A 320 31.56 25.20 -39.39
CA ARG A 320 31.20 24.54 -40.64
C ARG A 320 29.86 25.10 -41.12
N ALA A 321 29.88 25.78 -42.27
CA ALA A 321 28.68 26.32 -42.91
C ALA A 321 28.07 25.28 -43.87
N ILE A 322 26.80 24.94 -43.66
CA ILE A 322 25.99 24.05 -44.49
C ILE A 322 24.88 24.87 -45.12
N LEU A 323 24.75 24.79 -46.45
CA LEU A 323 23.78 25.58 -47.22
C LEU A 323 22.60 24.70 -47.64
N GLU A 324 21.39 25.13 -47.29
CA GLU A 324 20.16 24.39 -47.56
C GLU A 324 19.17 25.28 -48.33
N LYS A 325 18.66 24.79 -49.47
CA LYS A 325 17.64 25.50 -50.27
C LYS A 325 16.25 25.05 -49.83
N ARG A 326 15.45 25.95 -49.27
CA ARG A 326 14.01 25.76 -49.04
C ARG A 326 13.20 26.37 -50.18
N LYS A 327 11.94 25.94 -50.34
CA LYS A 327 11.10 26.22 -51.52
C LYS A 327 11.11 27.68 -51.99
N GLU A 328 11.21 28.65 -51.09
CA GLU A 328 11.26 30.09 -51.45
C GLU A 328 12.49 30.84 -50.90
N ASN A 329 13.32 30.26 -50.01
CA ASN A 329 14.47 30.94 -49.37
C ASN A 329 15.70 30.02 -49.22
N TYR A 330 16.87 30.62 -49.00
CA TYR A 330 18.12 29.90 -48.72
C TYR A 330 18.52 30.06 -47.25
N VAL A 331 18.96 28.98 -46.60
CA VAL A 331 19.38 28.98 -45.19
C VAL A 331 20.82 28.50 -45.09
N ILE A 332 21.65 29.21 -44.33
CA ILE A 332 23.00 28.80 -43.95
C ILE A 332 22.97 28.40 -42.49
N ARG A 333 23.30 27.14 -42.20
CA ARG A 333 23.49 26.64 -40.84
C ARG A 333 24.99 26.53 -40.56
N ALA A 334 25.45 27.21 -39.52
CA ALA A 334 26.84 27.24 -39.10
C ALA A 334 26.98 26.55 -37.75
N GLU A 335 27.68 25.42 -37.71
CA GLU A 335 27.90 24.64 -36.48
C GLU A 335 29.39 24.66 -36.11
N PRO A 336 29.76 24.75 -34.82
CA PRO A 336 31.15 24.75 -34.42
C PRO A 336 31.80 23.41 -34.76
N VAL A 337 32.97 23.44 -35.39
CA VAL A 337 33.76 22.23 -35.62
C VAL A 337 34.36 21.82 -34.28
N LYS A 338 33.89 20.69 -33.72
CA LYS A 338 34.41 20.11 -32.48
C LYS A 338 35.91 19.83 -32.54
#